data_AF-A0A533Z587-F1
#
_entry.id   AF-A0A533Z587-F1
#
_cell.length_a   1.000
_cell.length_b   1.000
_cell.length_c   1.000
_cell.angle_alpha   90.00
_cell.angle_beta   90.00
_cell.angle_gamma   90.00
#
_symmetry.space_group_name_H-M   'P 1'
#
loop_
_entity.id
_entity.type
_entity.pdbx_description
1 polymer ?
#
loop_
_entity_poly.entity_id
_entity_poly.type
_entity_poly.pdbx_seq_one_letter_code
_entity_poly.pdbx_strand_id
1 'polypeptide(L)'
;MTAASEARKEYTGMGDAVDLASRVEGANKTFHTEVMMTERTHSMVKDAVEWRELDILRVKGKKHGILVFEVVSRKGQLPELKKQVLGIYSEAFRALELDKADGPSALYLQRAQEFMNTPPPPD
;
A
#
# COMPACT_ATOMS: atom_id res chain seq x y z
N MET A 1 -9.53 37.31 37.84
CA MET A 1 -9.84 36.00 37.24
C MET A 1 -10.94 36.25 36.23
N THR A 2 -10.86 35.85 34.98
CA THR A 2 -10.37 34.59 34.44
C THR A 2 -9.47 34.79 33.22
N ALA A 3 -8.51 33.87 33.12
CA ALA A 3 -7.33 33.92 32.28
C ALA A 3 -7.64 33.82 30.78
N ALA A 4 -6.76 34.46 30.01
CA ALA A 4 -6.62 34.28 28.58
C ALA A 4 -6.51 32.78 28.25
N SER A 5 -7.45 32.28 27.43
CA SER A 5 -7.28 31.00 26.77
C SER A 5 -6.26 31.20 25.65
N GLU A 6 -5.00 30.87 25.95
CA GLU A 6 -3.94 30.71 24.96
C GLU A 6 -4.49 29.94 23.74
N ALA A 7 -4.31 30.53 22.57
CA ALA A 7 -4.64 29.87 21.31
C ALA A 7 -3.85 28.57 21.23
N ARG A 8 -4.54 27.44 21.45
CA ARG A 8 -4.07 26.11 21.07
C ARG A 8 -3.85 26.17 19.56
N LYS A 9 -2.61 26.45 19.15
CA LYS A 9 -2.12 26.09 17.82
C LYS A 9 -2.09 24.57 17.81
N GLU A 10 -3.23 23.96 17.53
CA GLU A 10 -3.30 22.55 17.20
C GLU A 10 -2.33 22.32 16.04
N TYR A 11 -1.31 21.52 16.35
CA TYR A 11 -0.24 21.16 15.45
C TYR A 11 -0.84 20.34 14.30
N THR A 12 -1.15 21.03 13.20
CA THR A 12 -1.83 20.50 12.01
C THR A 12 -1.03 19.40 11.30
N GLY A 13 0.22 19.17 11.70
CA GLY A 13 1.06 18.07 11.20
C GLY A 13 0.77 16.70 11.83
N MET A 14 0.14 16.63 13.02
CA MET A 14 -0.21 15.35 13.65
C MET A 14 -1.49 14.75 13.07
N GLY A 15 -2.50 15.57 12.79
CA GLY A 15 -3.79 15.10 12.25
C GLY A 15 -3.64 14.38 10.91
N ASP A 16 -2.94 15.00 9.96
CA ASP A 16 -2.66 14.42 8.63
C ASP A 16 -1.86 13.11 8.69
N ALA A 17 -0.93 13.00 9.64
CA ALA A 17 -0.12 11.80 9.82
C ALA A 17 -0.93 10.67 10.47
N VAL A 18 -1.80 10.99 11.43
CA VAL A 18 -2.70 10.04 12.11
C VAL A 18 -3.78 9.53 11.16
N ASP A 19 -4.35 10.41 10.32
CA ASP A 19 -5.31 10.02 9.29
C ASP A 19 -4.70 9.11 8.22
N LEU A 20 -3.42 9.34 7.89
CA LEU A 20 -2.69 8.46 6.99
C LEU A 20 -2.36 7.11 7.65
N ALA A 21 -1.92 7.14 8.91
CA ALA A 21 -1.57 5.92 9.66
C ALA A 21 -2.78 4.99 9.82
N SER A 22 -3.95 5.54 10.18
CA SER A 22 -5.18 4.74 10.31
C SER A 22 -5.63 4.11 8.99
N ARG A 23 -5.42 4.79 7.85
CA ARG A 23 -5.69 4.24 6.51
C ARG A 23 -4.70 3.16 6.12
N VAL A 24 -3.41 3.36 6.38
CA VAL A 24 -2.37 2.36 6.15
C VAL A 24 -2.65 1.11 6.99
N GLU A 25 -3.07 1.26 8.25
CA GLU A 25 -3.47 0.14 9.11
C GLU A 25 -4.71 -0.60 8.55
N GLY A 26 -5.72 0.15 8.08
CA GLY A 26 -6.88 -0.42 7.42
C GLY A 26 -6.50 -1.21 6.15
N ALA A 27 -5.64 -0.64 5.31
CA ALA A 27 -5.14 -1.29 4.10
C ALA A 27 -4.31 -2.54 4.42
N ASN A 28 -3.50 -2.52 5.47
CA ASN A 28 -2.73 -3.67 5.95
C ASN A 28 -3.63 -4.91 6.16
N LYS A 29 -4.83 -4.70 6.74
CA LYS A 29 -5.82 -5.77 6.94
C LYS A 29 -6.35 -6.33 5.61
N THR A 30 -6.59 -5.46 4.63
CA THR A 30 -7.05 -5.86 3.29
C THR A 30 -5.99 -6.61 2.50
N PHE A 31 -4.73 -6.16 2.56
CA PHE A 31 -3.61 -6.80 1.87
C PHE A 31 -3.08 -8.04 2.61
N HIS A 32 -3.57 -8.31 3.83
CA HIS A 32 -3.08 -9.38 4.70
C HIS A 32 -1.57 -9.30 4.96
N THR A 33 -1.07 -8.07 5.14
CA THR A 33 0.33 -7.77 5.39
C THR A 33 0.54 -7.36 6.85
N GLU A 34 1.71 -7.68 7.41
CA GLU A 34 2.04 -7.31 8.79
C GLU A 34 2.48 -5.84 8.89
N VAL A 35 3.33 -5.41 7.97
CA VAL A 35 3.95 -4.09 8.01
C VAL A 35 3.84 -3.43 6.64
N MET A 36 3.09 -2.34 6.58
CA MET A 36 2.99 -1.47 5.41
C MET A 36 3.65 -0.13 5.69
N MET A 37 4.27 0.43 4.67
CA MET A 37 4.95 1.71 4.71
C MET A 37 4.53 2.58 3.54
N THR A 38 4.55 3.89 3.76
CA THR A 38 4.31 4.90 2.72
C THR A 38 5.57 5.10 1.88
N GLU A 39 5.43 5.66 0.69
CA GLU A 39 6.55 6.11 -0.16
C GLU A 39 7.60 6.93 0.59
N ARG A 40 7.18 7.84 1.48
CA ARG A 40 8.11 8.61 2.29
C ARG A 40 8.96 7.71 3.18
N THR A 41 8.35 6.77 3.89
CA THR A 41 9.08 5.83 4.75
C THR A 41 9.98 4.91 3.93
N HIS A 42 9.48 4.38 2.82
CA HIS A 42 10.25 3.56 1.89
C HIS A 42 11.52 4.27 1.42
N SER A 43 11.44 5.54 1.02
CA SER A 43 12.61 6.31 0.57
C SER A 43 13.75 6.37 1.60
N MET A 44 13.43 6.24 2.90
CA MET A 44 14.38 6.28 4.00
C MET A 44 14.95 4.90 4.38
N VAL A 45 14.24 3.81 4.08
CA VAL A 45 14.57 2.47 4.61
C VAL A 45 14.72 1.39 3.54
N LYS A 46 14.47 1.68 2.25
CA LYS A 46 14.47 0.70 1.14
C LYS A 46 15.74 -0.14 1.01
N ASP A 47 16.88 0.37 1.49
CA ASP A 47 18.17 -0.33 1.45
C ASP A 47 18.42 -1.19 2.70
N ALA A 48 17.62 -1.02 3.76
CA ALA A 48 17.70 -1.77 5.01
C ALA A 48 16.69 -2.93 5.10
N VAL A 49 15.73 -2.99 4.18
CA VAL A 49 14.66 -4.00 4.17
C VAL A 49 14.46 -4.60 2.78
N GLU A 50 13.84 -5.77 2.73
CA GLU A 50 13.24 -6.31 1.51
C GLU A 50 11.76 -5.89 1.49
N TRP A 51 11.29 -5.46 0.33
CA TRP A 51 9.99 -4.82 0.19
C TRP A 51 9.36 -5.15 -1.16
N ARG A 52 8.04 -4.92 -1.26
CA ARG A 52 7.32 -4.91 -2.54
C ARG A 52 6.34 -3.75 -2.58
N GLU A 53 6.11 -3.22 -3.77
CA GLU A 53 5.02 -2.28 -4.02
C GLU A 53 3.68 -2.99 -3.86
N LEU A 54 2.66 -2.28 -3.40
CA LEU A 54 1.31 -2.83 -3.25
C LEU A 54 0.29 -2.09 -4.12
N ASP A 55 0.03 -0.82 -3.82
CA ASP A 55 -0.99 -0.01 -4.50
C ASP A 55 -0.87 1.49 -4.15
N ILE A 56 -1.70 2.32 -4.77
CA ILE A 56 -1.86 3.74 -4.48
C ILE A 56 -3.12 3.95 -3.63
N LEU A 57 -2.94 4.30 -2.35
CA LEU A 57 -4.05 4.63 -1.46
C LEU A 57 -4.55 6.05 -1.69
N ARG A 58 -5.84 6.21 -1.97
CA ARG A 58 -6.49 7.53 -2.05
C ARG A 58 -6.77 8.07 -0.66
N VAL A 59 -6.22 9.25 -0.36
CA VAL A 59 -6.55 9.99 0.87
C VAL A 59 -7.67 10.98 0.57
N LYS A 60 -8.78 10.89 1.32
CA LYS A 60 -9.92 11.79 1.17
C LYS A 60 -9.45 13.24 1.36
N GLY A 61 -9.70 14.08 0.37
CA GLY A 61 -9.29 15.50 0.39
C GLY A 61 -7.89 15.79 -0.18
N LYS A 62 -7.09 14.78 -0.54
CA LYS A 62 -5.80 15.00 -1.25
C LYS A 62 -5.97 14.73 -2.75
N LYS A 63 -5.33 15.58 -3.57
CA LYS A 63 -5.36 15.47 -5.05
C LYS A 63 -4.57 14.27 -5.58
N HIS A 64 -3.61 13.77 -4.82
CA HIS A 64 -2.73 12.68 -5.23
C HIS A 64 -2.83 11.54 -4.22
N GLY A 65 -2.93 10.31 -4.73
CA GLY A 65 -2.85 9.11 -3.91
C GLY A 65 -1.43 8.90 -3.40
N ILE A 66 -1.27 8.05 -2.40
CA ILE A 66 0.01 7.74 -1.77
C ILE A 66 0.35 6.30 -2.11
N LEU A 67 1.51 6.10 -2.75
CA LEU A 67 2.04 4.77 -3.00
C LEU A 67 2.42 4.10 -1.68
N VAL A 68 2.01 2.85 -1.51
CA VAL A 68 2.31 2.05 -0.32
C VAL A 68 3.03 0.76 -0.70
N PHE A 69 3.84 0.31 0.26
CA PHE A 69 4.74 -0.83 0.11
C PHE A 69 4.59 -1.74 1.33
N GLU A 70 4.82 -3.03 1.14
CA GLU A 70 5.01 -3.98 2.24
C GLU A 70 6.49 -4.08 2.61
N VAL A 71 6.78 -4.16 3.91
CA VAL A 71 8.07 -4.64 4.42
C VAL A 71 7.97 -6.15 4.62
N VAL A 72 8.75 -6.92 3.86
CA VAL A 72 8.67 -8.38 3.86
C VAL A 72 9.70 -9.00 4.82
N SER A 73 10.91 -8.43 4.88
CA SER A 73 11.94 -8.86 5.83
C SER A 73 13.04 -7.79 5.97
N ARG A 74 13.98 -8.02 6.89
CA ARG A 74 15.24 -7.26 6.91
C ARG A 74 16.07 -7.61 5.67
N LYS A 75 16.90 -6.67 5.21
CA LYS A 75 17.77 -6.89 4.05
C LYS A 75 18.58 -8.18 4.18
N GLY A 76 18.57 -9.00 3.13
CA GLY A 76 19.31 -10.26 3.10
C GLY A 76 18.73 -11.39 3.95
N GLN A 77 17.61 -11.18 4.66
CA GLN A 77 16.95 -12.20 5.49
C GLN A 77 15.70 -12.81 4.82
N LEU A 78 15.49 -12.55 3.52
CA LEU A 78 14.35 -13.11 2.80
C LEU A 78 14.61 -14.58 2.44
N PRO A 79 13.70 -15.51 2.80
CA PRO A 79 13.78 -16.90 2.38
C PRO A 79 13.79 -17.03 0.86
N GLU A 80 14.46 -18.06 0.33
CA GLU A 80 14.65 -18.21 -1.12
C GLU A 80 13.33 -18.32 -1.89
N LEU A 81 12.37 -19.08 -1.36
CA LEU A 81 11.02 -19.15 -1.93
C LEU A 81 10.37 -17.77 -2.02
N LYS A 82 10.50 -16.95 -0.96
CA LYS A 82 9.94 -15.60 -0.95
C LYS A 82 10.65 -14.68 -1.93
N LYS A 83 11.97 -14.79 -2.12
CA LYS A 83 12.69 -14.03 -3.17
C LYS A 83 12.13 -14.32 -4.55
N GLN A 84 11.92 -15.60 -4.88
CA GLN A 84 11.34 -15.99 -6.17
C GLN A 84 9.93 -15.43 -6.34
N VAL A 85 9.08 -15.56 -5.31
CA VAL A 85 7.73 -14.98 -5.31
C VAL A 85 7.76 -13.48 -5.53
N LEU A 86 8.65 -12.74 -4.84
CA LEU A 86 8.76 -11.28 -5.00
C LEU A 86 9.22 -10.88 -6.41
N GLY A 87 10.16 -11.63 -6.99
CA GLY A 87 10.62 -11.39 -8.36
C GLY A 87 9.48 -11.55 -9.37
N ILE A 88 8.79 -12.69 -9.35
CA ILE A 88 7.65 -12.97 -10.24
C ILE A 88 6.51 -11.96 -10.00
N TYR A 89 6.23 -11.66 -8.74
CA TYR A 89 5.21 -10.66 -8.37
C TYR A 89 5.51 -9.31 -9.02
N SER A 90 6.75 -8.82 -8.92
CA SER A 90 7.14 -7.52 -9.49
C SER A 90 7.02 -7.51 -11.01
N GLU A 91 7.38 -8.60 -11.68
CA GLU A 91 7.27 -8.71 -13.14
C GLU A 91 5.80 -8.77 -13.58
N ALA A 92 4.99 -9.59 -12.92
CA ALA A 92 3.57 -9.73 -13.21
C ALA A 92 2.82 -8.41 -12.97
N PHE A 93 3.08 -7.73 -11.85
CA PHE A 93 2.48 -6.44 -11.55
C PHE A 93 2.83 -5.39 -12.61
N ARG A 94 4.10 -5.33 -13.01
CA ARG A 94 4.56 -4.42 -14.07
C ARG A 94 3.94 -4.74 -15.43
N ALA A 95 3.74 -6.02 -15.76
CA ALA A 95 3.12 -6.42 -17.01
C ALA A 95 1.70 -5.83 -17.18
N LEU A 96 0.93 -5.73 -16.08
CA LEU A 96 -0.40 -5.13 -16.07
C LEU A 96 -0.40 -3.65 -16.47
N GLU A 97 0.72 -2.95 -16.30
CA GLU A 97 0.83 -1.52 -16.61
C GLU A 97 1.50 -1.22 -17.95
N LEU A 98 2.37 -2.12 -18.44
CA LEU A 98 3.18 -1.90 -19.63
C LEU A 98 2.35 -1.84 -20.91
N ASP A 99 1.38 -2.74 -21.08
CA ASP A 99 0.46 -2.74 -22.20
C ASP A 99 -0.98 -2.85 -21.70
N LYS A 100 -1.64 -1.70 -21.56
CA LYS A 100 -3.04 -1.63 -21.13
C LYS A 100 -4.02 -2.24 -22.14
N ALA A 101 -3.57 -2.51 -23.36
CA ALA A 101 -4.37 -3.16 -24.39
C ALA A 101 -4.15 -4.68 -24.44
N ASP A 102 -3.26 -5.24 -23.62
CA ASP A 102 -3.07 -6.68 -23.52
C ASP A 102 -4.36 -7.35 -23.02
N GLY A 103 -4.96 -8.17 -23.90
CA GLY A 103 -6.26 -8.80 -23.65
C GLY A 103 -6.30 -9.66 -22.38
N PRO A 104 -5.34 -10.58 -22.16
CA PRO A 104 -5.26 -11.36 -20.92
C PRO A 104 -5.13 -10.50 -19.65
N SER A 105 -4.23 -9.52 -19.63
CA SER A 105 -4.06 -8.62 -18.48
C SER A 105 -5.35 -7.86 -18.15
N ALA A 106 -6.02 -7.32 -19.18
CA ALA A 106 -7.31 -6.65 -19.02
C ALA A 106 -8.40 -7.60 -18.49
N LEU A 107 -8.49 -8.82 -19.02
CA LEU A 107 -9.45 -9.83 -18.57
C LEU A 107 -9.22 -10.24 -17.12
N TYR A 108 -7.96 -10.42 -16.70
CA TYR A 108 -7.64 -10.79 -15.31
C TYR A 108 -8.00 -9.68 -14.32
N LEU A 109 -7.71 -8.43 -14.67
CA LEU A 109 -8.14 -7.27 -13.87
C LEU A 109 -9.67 -7.18 -13.78
N GLN A 110 -10.37 -7.37 -14.90
CA GLN A 110 -11.83 -7.39 -14.92
C GLN A 110 -12.39 -8.50 -14.01
N ARG A 111 -11.90 -9.73 -14.14
CA ARG A 111 -12.34 -10.86 -13.31
C ARG A 111 -12.08 -10.63 -11.83
N ALA A 112 -10.92 -10.06 -11.48
CA ALA A 112 -10.63 -9.71 -10.09
C ALA A 112 -11.69 -8.73 -9.54
N GLN A 113 -12.09 -7.73 -10.33
CA GLN A 113 -13.13 -6.78 -9.95
C GLN A 113 -14.52 -7.42 -9.84
N GLU A 114 -14.87 -8.32 -10.76
CA GLU A 114 -16.12 -9.06 -10.75
C GLU A 114 -16.22 -9.97 -9.52
N PHE A 115 -15.17 -10.75 -9.22
CA PHE A 115 -15.17 -11.69 -8.10
C PHE A 115 -15.13 -11.01 -6.73
N MET A 116 -14.62 -9.78 -6.63
CA MET A 116 -14.79 -8.97 -5.41
C MET A 116 -16.27 -8.65 -5.12
N ASN A 117 -17.10 -8.50 -6.16
CA ASN A 117 -18.53 -8.16 -6.02
C ASN A 117 -19.43 -9.40 -6.07
N THR A 118 -19.01 -10.45 -6.77
CA THR A 118 -19.77 -11.68 -6.99
C THR A 118 -18.79 -12.86 -6.97
N PRO A 119 -18.44 -13.37 -5.78
CA PRO A 119 -17.54 -14.50 -5.65
C PRO A 119 -18.09 -15.71 -6.42
N PRO A 120 -17.23 -16.52 -7.06
CA PRO A 120 -17.68 -17.76 -7.66
C PRO A 120 -18.34 -18.64 -6.59
N PRO A 121 -19.37 -19.42 -6.95
CA PRO A 121 -19.98 -20.37 -6.01
C PRO A 121 -18.91 -21.35 -5.51
N PRO A 122 -18.97 -21.77 -4.22
CA PRO A 122 -18.09 -22.81 -3.71
C PRO A 122 -18.33 -24.12 -4.50
N ASP A 123 -17.25 -24.88 -4.68
CA ASP A 123 -17.29 -26.21 -5.28
C ASP A 123 -18.23 -27.17 -4.53
#